data_AF-A0A444UPV9-F1
#
_entry.id   AF-A0A444UPV9-F1
#
_cell.length_a   1.000
_cell.length_b   1.000
_cell.length_c   1.000
_cell.angle_alpha   90.00
_cell.angle_beta   90.00
_cell.angle_gamma   90.00
#
_symmetry.space_group_name_H-M   'P 1'
#
loop_
_entity.id
_entity.type
_entity.pdbx_description
1 polymer ?
#
loop_
_entity_poly.entity_id
_entity_poly.type
_entity_poly.pdbx_seq_one_letter_code
_entity_poly.pdbx_strand_id
1 'polypeptide(L)'
;MNSSLCSFDEKAIEISQLKQDLEIINISNSNVAIKLENLAQTPGVQGRTGQKGEQGIGQYSNARIVGTSKRGRAELFHNGEWGTICNDGWDIKAATVFCRMLGYQQATEFYTDGHGTGPILLDDLTCAGTESSLSACRSGGWKKHNCGHSEDAGVECA
;
A
#
# COMPACT_ATOMS: atom_id res chain seq x y z
N MET A 1 -53.30 -37.56 -11.54
CA MET A 1 -52.19 -37.17 -12.44
C MET A 1 -52.62 -35.88 -13.11
N ASN A 2 -52.09 -34.70 -12.79
CA ASN A 2 -50.74 -34.31 -13.17
C ASN A 2 -50.23 -33.15 -12.30
N SER A 3 -49.05 -33.32 -11.71
CA SER A 3 -48.38 -32.43 -10.76
C SER A 3 -47.24 -31.70 -11.46
N SER A 4 -47.50 -30.60 -12.16
CA SER A 4 -46.43 -29.86 -12.88
C SER A 4 -46.66 -28.35 -12.97
N LEU A 5 -47.01 -27.71 -11.84
CA LEU A 5 -47.09 -26.25 -11.76
C LEU A 5 -46.13 -25.59 -10.75
N CYS A 6 -45.15 -26.28 -10.16
CA CYS A 6 -44.21 -25.68 -9.20
C CYS A 6 -42.74 -26.01 -9.50
N SER A 7 -42.20 -25.57 -10.64
CA SER A 7 -40.74 -25.65 -10.86
C SER A 7 -40.14 -24.45 -11.60
N PHE A 8 -40.98 -23.58 -12.18
CA PHE A 8 -40.53 -22.37 -12.88
C PHE A 8 -40.47 -21.12 -12.00
N ASP A 9 -41.02 -21.15 -10.78
CA ASP A 9 -41.09 -19.98 -9.89
C ASP A 9 -39.90 -19.86 -8.92
N GLU A 10 -39.29 -20.95 -8.44
CA GLU A 10 -38.16 -20.86 -7.50
C GLU A 10 -36.91 -20.23 -8.15
N LYS A 11 -36.61 -20.56 -9.41
CA LYS A 11 -35.50 -19.93 -10.15
C LYS A 11 -35.77 -18.47 -10.48
N ALA A 12 -37.03 -18.11 -10.73
CA ALA A 12 -37.40 -16.72 -10.98
C ALA A 12 -37.30 -15.88 -9.68
N ILE A 13 -37.63 -16.47 -8.54
CA ILE A 13 -37.44 -15.88 -7.21
C ILE A 13 -35.95 -15.71 -6.92
N GLU A 14 -35.13 -16.73 -7.16
CA GLU A 14 -33.68 -16.68 -6.95
C GLU A 14 -32.99 -15.64 -7.85
N ILE A 15 -33.37 -15.54 -9.13
CA ILE A 15 -32.88 -14.49 -10.04
C ILE A 15 -33.33 -13.10 -9.58
N SER A 16 -34.55 -12.96 -9.07
CA SER A 16 -35.05 -11.68 -8.57
C SER A 16 -34.31 -11.25 -7.30
N GLN A 17 -34.04 -12.20 -6.39
CA GLN A 17 -33.23 -11.97 -5.19
C GLN A 17 -31.80 -11.57 -5.56
N LEU A 18 -31.15 -12.30 -6.47
CA LEU A 18 -29.79 -11.98 -6.91
C LEU A 18 -29.69 -10.61 -7.61
N LYS A 19 -30.73 -10.20 -8.35
CA LYS A 19 -30.80 -8.85 -8.94
C LYS A 19 -30.93 -7.78 -7.86
N GLN A 20 -31.75 -8.01 -6.84
CA GLN A 20 -31.84 -7.13 -5.67
C GLN A 20 -30.52 -7.04 -4.92
N ASP A 21 -29.84 -8.16 -4.71
CA ASP A 21 -28.54 -8.21 -4.04
C ASP A 21 -27.45 -7.50 -4.87
N LEU A 22 -27.45 -7.64 -6.19
CA LEU A 22 -26.59 -6.91 -7.12
C LEU A 22 -26.84 -5.39 -7.08
N GLU A 23 -28.10 -4.98 -6.99
CA GLU A 23 -28.48 -3.57 -6.86
C GLU A 23 -28.01 -3.00 -5.51
N ILE A 24 -28.15 -3.75 -4.41
CA ILE A 24 -27.63 -3.39 -3.09
C ILE A 24 -26.09 -3.28 -3.12
N ILE A 25 -25.39 -4.21 -3.77
CA ILE A 25 -23.93 -4.17 -3.93
C ILE A 25 -23.51 -2.93 -4.74
N ASN A 26 -24.20 -2.63 -5.85
CA ASN A 26 -23.92 -1.44 -6.65
C ASN A 26 -24.21 -0.14 -5.89
N ILE A 27 -25.29 -0.08 -5.12
CA ILE A 27 -25.62 1.06 -4.25
C ILE A 27 -24.56 1.20 -3.15
N SER A 28 -24.15 0.11 -2.51
CA SER A 28 -23.10 0.11 -1.49
C SER A 28 -21.75 0.58 -2.05
N ASN A 29 -21.37 0.09 -3.24
CA ASN A 29 -20.18 0.56 -3.95
C ASN A 29 -20.28 2.04 -4.34
N SER A 30 -21.46 2.51 -4.77
CA SER A 30 -21.70 3.93 -5.03
C SER A 30 -21.60 4.76 -3.76
N ASN A 31 -22.10 4.26 -2.63
CA ASN A 31 -21.97 4.91 -1.33
C ASN A 31 -20.52 4.96 -0.86
N VAL A 32 -19.72 3.93 -1.14
CA VAL A 32 -18.26 3.93 -0.89
C VAL A 32 -17.56 4.94 -1.79
N ALA A 33 -17.91 5.02 -3.09
CA ALA A 33 -17.37 6.01 -4.01
C ALA A 33 -17.71 7.45 -3.57
N ILE A 34 -18.97 7.71 -3.22
CA ILE A 34 -19.42 8.98 -2.67
C ILE A 34 -18.71 9.28 -1.33
N LYS A 35 -18.51 8.28 -0.47
CA LYS A 35 -17.76 8.45 0.77
C LYS A 35 -16.29 8.76 0.52
N LEU A 36 -15.68 8.15 -0.49
CA LEU A 36 -14.30 8.44 -0.92
C LEU A 36 -14.18 9.85 -1.52
N GLU A 37 -15.13 10.26 -2.36
CA GLU A 37 -15.20 11.61 -2.93
C GLU A 37 -15.40 12.66 -1.84
N ASN A 38 -16.33 12.43 -0.91
CA ASN A 38 -16.58 13.32 0.22
C ASN A 38 -15.38 13.37 1.19
N LEU A 39 -14.69 12.25 1.42
CA LEU A 39 -13.43 12.23 2.17
C LEU A 39 -12.35 13.05 1.46
N ALA A 40 -12.25 12.93 0.12
CA ALA A 40 -11.32 13.72 -0.68
C ALA A 40 -11.63 15.23 -0.71
N GLN A 41 -12.86 15.62 -0.36
CA GLN A 41 -13.33 17.01 -0.32
C GLN A 41 -13.33 17.60 1.11
N THR A 42 -12.92 16.83 2.12
CA THR A 42 -12.75 17.36 3.49
C THR A 42 -11.60 18.38 3.55
N PRO A 43 -11.76 19.54 4.24
CA PRO A 43 -10.69 20.52 4.38
C PRO A 43 -9.52 19.91 5.18
N GLY A 44 -8.47 19.49 4.46
CA GLY A 44 -7.33 18.75 5.01
C GLY A 44 -6.63 17.83 3.99
N VAL A 45 -7.29 17.53 2.86
CA VAL A 45 -6.74 16.67 1.78
C VAL A 45 -6.02 17.46 0.67
N GLN A 46 -6.16 18.79 0.63
CA GLN A 46 -5.35 19.62 -0.26
C GLN A 46 -3.99 19.89 0.39
N GLY A 47 -2.93 19.34 -0.19
CA GLY A 47 -1.56 19.46 0.28
C GLY A 47 -1.20 20.86 0.75
N ARG A 48 -0.80 20.97 2.02
CA ARG A 48 -0.16 22.16 2.56
C ARG A 48 1.33 21.90 2.68
N THR A 49 2.06 22.61 1.84
CA THR A 49 3.48 22.92 2.01
C THR A 49 3.77 23.32 3.46
N GLY A 50 4.61 22.52 4.13
CA GLY A 50 5.36 22.88 5.34
C GLY A 50 4.56 23.30 6.57
N GLN A 51 4.50 22.43 7.58
CA GLN A 51 4.52 22.81 8.99
C GLN A 51 4.93 21.61 9.87
N LYS A 52 6.07 21.76 10.57
CA LYS A 52 6.53 20.92 11.68
C LYS A 52 5.50 20.98 12.82
N GLY A 53 5.15 19.83 13.39
CA GLY A 53 4.37 19.72 14.61
C GLY A 53 4.34 18.26 15.08
N GLU A 54 4.66 18.05 16.35
CA GLU A 54 4.78 16.77 17.04
C GLU A 54 3.55 15.85 16.85
N GLN A 55 3.80 14.54 16.71
CA GLN A 55 2.80 13.46 16.65
C GLN A 55 1.96 13.42 15.34
N GLY A 56 2.61 13.40 14.18
CA GLY A 56 1.95 13.26 12.87
C GLY A 56 1.91 11.80 12.36
N ILE A 57 0.92 11.02 12.79
CA ILE A 57 0.54 9.79 12.07
C ILE A 57 -0.13 10.19 10.75
N GLY A 58 0.67 10.30 9.70
CA GLY A 58 0.20 10.43 8.32
C GLY A 58 -0.64 9.22 7.94
N GLN A 59 -1.95 9.39 7.82
CA GLN A 59 -2.87 8.29 7.57
C GLN A 59 -2.70 7.74 6.15
N TYR A 60 -2.30 6.47 6.09
CA TYR A 60 -2.10 5.59 4.93
C TYR A 60 -0.82 5.80 4.11
N SER A 61 0.35 5.92 4.77
CA SER A 61 1.61 5.59 4.08
C SER A 61 1.60 4.09 3.75
N ASN A 62 1.84 3.73 2.48
CA ASN A 62 2.06 2.33 2.09
C ASN A 62 3.50 1.87 2.42
N ALA A 63 4.06 2.39 3.50
CA ALA A 63 5.42 2.18 3.99
C ALA A 63 5.41 2.14 5.52
N ARG A 64 6.31 1.36 6.12
CA ARG A 64 6.58 1.33 7.57
C ARG A 64 8.02 0.92 7.87
N ILE A 65 8.53 1.38 9.01
CA ILE A 65 9.79 0.89 9.59
C ILE A 65 9.47 -0.19 10.62
N VAL A 66 10.02 -1.38 10.47
CA VAL A 66 9.96 -2.44 11.49
C VAL A 66 11.23 -2.37 12.34
N GLY A 67 11.08 -1.88 13.57
CA GLY A 67 12.20 -1.63 14.48
C GLY A 67 11.82 -0.52 15.47
N THR A 68 12.60 0.55 15.49
CA THR A 68 12.28 1.79 16.23
C THR A 68 11.46 2.75 15.37
N SER A 69 11.08 3.91 15.91
CA SER A 69 10.32 4.91 15.17
C SER A 69 11.05 5.43 13.92
N LYS A 70 12.38 5.48 13.93
CA LYS A 70 13.18 6.07 12.86
C LYS A 70 14.21 5.14 12.24
N ARG A 71 14.44 3.96 12.83
CA ARG A 71 15.46 3.00 12.39
C ARG A 71 14.93 1.59 12.39
N GLY A 72 15.13 0.86 11.31
CA GLY A 72 14.72 -0.54 11.18
C GLY A 72 14.60 -0.98 9.73
N ARG A 73 14.01 -2.16 9.52
CA ARG A 73 13.72 -2.69 8.19
C ARG A 73 12.66 -1.85 7.48
N ALA A 74 12.89 -1.58 6.21
CA ALA A 74 11.94 -0.90 5.35
C ALA A 74 10.95 -1.90 4.75
N GLU A 75 9.65 -1.69 4.99
CA GLU A 75 8.59 -2.51 4.41
C GLU A 75 7.56 -1.65 3.70
N LEU A 76 6.99 -2.18 2.61
CA LEU A 76 5.93 -1.56 1.83
C LEU A 76 4.64 -2.38 1.89
N PHE A 77 3.52 -1.70 1.69
CA PHE A 77 2.22 -2.32 1.50
C PHE A 77 1.84 -2.26 0.02
N HIS A 78 1.62 -3.43 -0.59
CA HIS A 78 1.24 -3.53 -2.00
C HIS A 78 0.22 -4.66 -2.18
N ASN A 79 -0.88 -4.38 -2.89
CA ASN A 79 -1.94 -5.36 -3.20
C ASN A 79 -2.47 -6.17 -2.00
N GLY A 80 -2.61 -5.53 -0.83
CA GLY A 80 -3.25 -6.15 0.33
C GLY A 80 -2.29 -6.84 1.32
N GLU A 81 -0.98 -6.82 1.05
CA GLU A 81 0.02 -7.45 1.91
C GLU A 81 1.23 -6.55 2.16
N TRP A 82 1.86 -6.75 3.31
CA TRP A 82 3.15 -6.16 3.64
C TRP A 82 4.28 -7.03 3.08
N GLY A 83 5.35 -6.39 2.64
CA GLY A 83 6.56 -7.09 2.23
C GLY A 83 7.79 -6.20 2.30
N THR A 84 8.94 -6.85 2.15
CA THR A 84 10.26 -6.25 2.33
C THR A 84 10.80 -5.69 1.01
N ILE A 85 11.95 -5.04 1.07
CA ILE A 85 12.65 -4.49 -0.09
C ILE A 85 14.05 -5.13 -0.10
N CYS A 86 14.54 -5.58 -1.25
CA CYS A 86 15.92 -6.08 -1.36
C CYS A 86 16.92 -4.92 -1.27
N ASN A 87 18.13 -5.20 -0.77
CA ASN A 87 19.21 -4.23 -0.68
C ASN A 87 19.92 -3.96 -2.02
N ASP A 88 19.65 -4.72 -3.08
CA ASP A 88 20.18 -4.47 -4.42
C ASP A 88 19.59 -3.17 -4.99
N GLY A 89 20.48 -2.20 -5.25
CA GLY A 89 20.10 -0.83 -5.59
C GLY A 89 19.54 0.00 -4.42
N TRP A 90 19.53 -0.55 -3.20
CA TRP A 90 19.17 0.21 -1.99
C TRP A 90 20.32 1.11 -1.57
N ASP A 91 20.25 2.37 -2.00
CA ASP A 91 21.22 3.41 -1.66
C ASP A 91 20.59 4.54 -0.83
N ILE A 92 21.38 5.55 -0.51
CA ILE A 92 20.90 6.71 0.28
C ILE A 92 19.77 7.48 -0.43
N LYS A 93 19.67 7.42 -1.77
CA LYS A 93 18.60 8.10 -2.51
C LYS A 93 17.29 7.33 -2.38
N ALA A 94 17.32 6.00 -2.56
CA ALA A 94 16.17 5.13 -2.33
C ALA A 94 15.69 5.24 -0.87
N ALA A 95 16.62 5.16 0.09
CA ALA A 95 16.32 5.34 1.51
C ALA A 95 15.71 6.71 1.80
N THR A 96 16.19 7.78 1.15
CA THR A 96 15.62 9.13 1.30
C THR A 96 14.19 9.23 0.76
N VAL A 97 13.90 8.60 -0.39
CA VAL A 97 12.52 8.51 -0.91
C VAL A 97 11.63 7.79 0.11
N PHE A 98 12.08 6.67 0.65
CA PHE A 98 11.35 5.91 1.66
C PHE A 98 11.08 6.71 2.95
N CYS A 99 12.11 7.39 3.50
CA CYS A 99 11.95 8.25 4.67
C CYS A 99 10.95 9.39 4.41
N ARG A 100 10.98 9.99 3.21
CA ARG A 100 10.01 11.03 2.82
C ARG A 100 8.57 10.50 2.71
N MET A 101 8.38 9.26 2.26
CA MET A 101 7.04 8.62 2.26
C MET A 101 6.46 8.52 3.68
N LEU A 102 7.32 8.44 4.70
CA LEU A 102 6.96 8.39 6.12
C LEU A 102 6.91 9.77 6.79
N GLY A 103 7.15 10.86 6.04
CA GLY A 103 7.12 12.23 6.55
C GLY A 103 8.43 12.73 7.16
N TYR A 104 9.52 11.96 7.10
CA TYR A 104 10.86 12.43 7.46
C TYR A 104 11.45 13.30 6.36
N GLN A 105 12.47 14.10 6.68
CA GLN A 105 13.12 14.94 5.69
C GLN A 105 14.02 14.11 4.77
N GLN A 106 14.76 13.16 5.35
CA GLN A 106 15.77 12.36 4.64
C GLN A 106 16.14 11.08 5.37
N ALA A 107 16.87 10.20 4.69
CA ALA A 107 17.61 9.13 5.34
C ALA A 107 18.97 9.65 5.83
N THR A 108 19.40 9.18 7.00
CA THR A 108 20.76 9.36 7.51
C THR A 108 21.62 8.14 7.29
N GLU A 109 21.01 6.95 7.26
CA GLU A 109 21.70 5.68 7.00
C GLU A 109 20.84 4.72 6.19
N PHE A 110 21.50 3.82 5.47
CA PHE A 110 20.92 2.63 4.85
C PHE A 110 21.82 1.44 5.17
N TYR A 111 21.24 0.25 5.33
CA TYR A 111 21.98 -0.97 5.68
C TYR A 111 21.19 -2.22 5.29
N THR A 112 21.81 -3.39 5.36
CA THR A 112 21.11 -4.69 5.26
C THR A 112 20.63 -5.10 6.65
N ASP A 113 19.32 -5.25 6.83
CA ASP A 113 18.70 -5.70 8.09
C ASP A 113 18.68 -7.22 8.18
N GLY A 114 18.30 -7.92 7.10
CA GLY A 114 18.52 -9.36 6.96
C GLY A 114 17.53 -10.32 7.66
N HIS A 115 16.36 -9.85 8.12
CA HIS A 115 15.49 -10.61 9.02
C HIS A 115 13.97 -10.45 8.79
N GLY A 116 13.53 -10.06 7.60
CA GLY A 116 12.10 -9.99 7.30
C GLY A 116 11.46 -11.35 6.99
N THR A 117 10.15 -11.31 6.75
CA THR A 117 9.35 -12.45 6.31
C THR A 117 8.29 -11.99 5.31
N GLY A 118 7.72 -12.93 4.56
CA GLY A 118 6.69 -12.63 3.56
C GLY A 118 7.28 -12.34 2.17
N PRO A 119 6.58 -11.60 1.30
CA PRO A 119 7.10 -11.30 -0.03
C PRO A 119 8.20 -10.23 0.03
N ILE A 120 9.19 -10.34 -0.85
CA ILE A 120 10.08 -9.23 -1.20
C ILE A 120 9.42 -8.49 -2.38
N LEU A 121 9.06 -7.22 -2.17
CA LEU A 121 8.19 -6.48 -3.09
C LEU A 121 8.96 -5.74 -4.18
N LEU A 122 10.16 -5.23 -3.87
CA LEU A 122 10.98 -4.45 -4.79
C LEU A 122 12.44 -4.90 -4.71
N ASP A 123 13.12 -4.76 -5.84
CA ASP A 123 14.49 -5.15 -6.10
C ASP A 123 15.07 -4.28 -7.23
N ASP A 124 16.40 -4.22 -7.34
CA ASP A 124 17.15 -3.44 -8.35
C ASP A 124 16.71 -1.96 -8.40
N LEU A 125 16.54 -1.33 -7.24
CA LEU A 125 16.05 0.04 -7.18
C LEU A 125 17.07 1.02 -7.79
N THR A 126 16.59 1.90 -8.65
CA THR A 126 17.35 3.04 -9.16
C THR A 126 16.52 4.30 -8.98
N CYS A 127 16.78 5.02 -7.90
CA CYS A 127 16.09 6.26 -7.55
C CYS A 127 16.97 7.50 -7.83
N ALA A 128 16.34 8.59 -8.24
CA ALA A 128 16.93 9.93 -8.27
C ALA A 128 17.00 10.57 -6.88
N GLY A 129 16.15 10.12 -5.94
CA GLY A 129 16.02 10.67 -4.59
C GLY A 129 14.90 11.72 -4.46
N THR A 130 14.23 12.04 -5.56
CA THR A 130 13.21 13.09 -5.64
C THR A 130 11.79 12.53 -5.81
N GLU A 131 11.68 11.23 -6.10
CA GLU A 131 10.43 10.52 -6.29
C GLU A 131 9.47 10.69 -5.11
N SER A 132 8.17 10.64 -5.40
CA SER A 132 7.12 10.67 -4.37
C SER A 132 6.97 9.34 -3.63
N SER A 133 7.37 8.23 -4.26
CA SER A 133 7.34 6.88 -3.68
C SER A 133 8.36 5.96 -4.33
N LEU A 134 8.74 4.87 -3.65
CA LEU A 134 9.65 3.87 -4.21
C LEU A 134 9.12 3.19 -5.48
N SER A 135 7.80 3.11 -5.65
CA SER A 135 7.19 2.57 -6.87
C SER A 135 7.40 3.43 -8.12
N ALA A 136 7.79 4.70 -7.94
CA ALA A 136 8.14 5.61 -9.04
C ALA A 136 9.63 5.54 -9.41
N CYS A 137 10.46 4.90 -8.59
CA CYS A 137 11.83 4.58 -8.97
C CYS A 137 11.84 3.50 -10.04
N ARG A 138 12.88 3.49 -10.88
CA ARG A 138 13.10 2.38 -11.81
C ARG A 138 13.44 1.12 -11.00
N SER A 139 12.84 -0.01 -11.38
CA SER A 139 13.06 -1.33 -10.78
C SER A 139 12.72 -2.45 -11.79
N GLY A 140 12.97 -3.71 -11.43
CA GLY A 140 12.50 -4.88 -12.19
C GLY A 140 10.98 -5.06 -12.20
N GLY A 141 10.26 -4.35 -11.32
CA GLY A 141 8.81 -4.44 -11.10
C GLY A 141 8.46 -5.24 -9.83
N TRP A 142 7.17 -5.20 -9.46
CA TRP A 142 6.70 -5.81 -8.21
C TRP A 142 6.96 -7.31 -8.13
N LYS A 143 7.51 -7.76 -7.00
CA LYS A 143 7.83 -9.17 -6.67
C LYS A 143 8.74 -9.87 -7.70
N LYS A 144 9.47 -9.10 -8.50
CA LYS A 144 10.48 -9.64 -9.43
C LYS A 144 11.84 -9.39 -8.80
N HIS A 145 12.34 -10.41 -8.12
CA HIS A 145 13.59 -10.35 -7.40
C HIS A 145 14.31 -11.70 -7.44
N ASN A 146 15.62 -11.69 -7.17
CA ASN A 146 16.42 -12.90 -6.92
C ASN A 146 16.91 -12.99 -5.46
N CYS A 147 16.56 -12.02 -4.62
CA CYS A 147 17.03 -11.94 -3.24
C CYS A 147 16.33 -12.90 -2.27
N GLY A 148 17.01 -13.20 -1.15
CA GLY A 148 16.43 -13.79 0.05
C GLY A 148 16.31 -12.77 1.20
N HIS A 149 15.64 -13.14 2.30
CA HIS A 149 15.44 -12.22 3.43
C HIS A 149 16.72 -11.79 4.16
N SER A 150 17.86 -12.49 3.95
CA SER A 150 19.17 -12.04 4.39
C SER A 150 19.62 -10.72 3.75
N GLU A 151 18.94 -10.30 2.68
CA GLU A 151 19.22 -9.10 1.88
C GLU A 151 18.17 -8.01 2.09
N ASP A 152 17.25 -8.17 3.06
CA ASP A 152 16.22 -7.15 3.30
C ASP A 152 16.84 -5.81 3.73
N ALA A 153 16.36 -4.74 3.12
CA ALA A 153 16.84 -3.38 3.30
C ALA A 153 16.37 -2.74 4.62
N GLY A 154 17.30 -2.04 5.28
CA GLY A 154 17.09 -1.23 6.47
C GLY A 154 17.45 0.24 6.24
N VAL A 155 16.92 1.10 7.12
CA VAL A 155 17.08 2.57 7.03
C VAL A 155 17.15 3.20 8.42
N GLU A 156 17.81 4.35 8.52
CA GLU A 156 17.56 5.35 9.57
C GLU A 156 17.12 6.69 8.95
N CYS A 157 16.06 7.30 9.50
CA CYS A 157 15.47 8.56 9.04
C CYS A 157 15.68 9.72 10.04
N ALA A 158 15.63 10.95 9.54
CA ALA A 158 15.69 12.19 10.32
C ALA A 158 14.67 13.25 9.87
#